data_AF-G8BD26-F1
#
_entry.id   AF-G8BD26-F1
#
_cell.length_a   1.000
_cell.length_b   1.000
_cell.length_c   1.000
_cell.angle_alpha   90.00
_cell.angle_beta   90.00
_cell.angle_gamma   90.00
#
_symmetry.space_group_name_H-M   'P 1'
#
loop_
_entity.id
_entity.type
_entity.pdbx_description
1 polymer ?
#
loop_
_entity_poly.entity_id
_entity_poly.type
_entity_poly.pdbx_seq_one_letter_code
_entity_poly.pdbx_strand_id
1 'polypeptide(L)'
;MRYSYHLHHVNSHQLNHYLHHQQSLPQTSKSATSTITTPTTIPKFYNKKLRALLPFLLLLLCLYKTATVFFKTEINQAELEAHALAYHKSTEFNPKNIALDLYNYVIEQQHSLESKVGDSRGIYFHWDDWVDLSASNHLLNRAKLASPSGTYCELSLVKFGSVSGHKLESYETKVQRGAVNLYCSHPLPQRVVIATDESLIEVPVIGKKRFGNHKTVPVKSDQLVNKMKQLHQASANFTRKPIIDLQKQVAIEPDDFIFKPDVEIFGLQEKLNNQTITSEEMKYLEFLEYSNNHLVDHTDRYFKYPWIYTDMLQGKSHHIAYPFFKRYISDRERQSVMHHIIRAWFQFAEVNGFASWINHGSLLGWAFNGLNMPWDTDIDVQMPIAQLDRLARNYNRTLVMENPRYGNGRYWLEVAPTYIRQGNGRSFIDARFVDIQSGLYIDISALSHTEVPPPTDKNGKLVDNLSTMSVHCKNWNWHSLDELLPIRHTYFEGASVYIPKKVKEPLKHKYGAKALTNYHFHNHNYQSDISLWVNDQVCANPPFSKTKSRFNKYQQLTKKGACNSKVLQDEYNIVKECTQRHHELNQDLDQPKFYDIATMGDLPIFRKDAWDYYYEINHHLANNDNWYIRKEIIKPGV
;
A
#
# COMPACT_ATOMS: atom_id res chain seq x y z
N MET A 1 5.91 -13.32 22.95
CA MET A 1 6.52 -14.20 21.92
C MET A 1 7.02 -13.29 20.79
N ARG A 2 8.34 -13.09 20.71
CA ARG A 2 9.02 -12.26 19.70
C ARG A 2 9.11 -13.06 18.40
N TYR A 3 8.55 -12.54 17.30
CA TYR A 3 8.81 -13.05 15.95
C TYR A 3 9.60 -11.98 15.19
N SER A 4 10.92 -12.12 15.20
CA SER A 4 11.83 -11.49 14.25
C SER A 4 11.98 -12.46 13.09
N TYR A 5 11.63 -12.03 11.87
CA TYR A 5 11.90 -12.79 10.66
C TYR A 5 13.38 -12.60 10.30
N HIS A 6 14.23 -13.47 10.84
CA HIS A 6 15.56 -13.67 10.28
C HIS A 6 15.45 -14.58 9.06
N LEU A 7 15.76 -14.01 7.89
CA LEU A 7 16.15 -14.75 6.70
C LEU A 7 17.37 -15.62 7.04
N HIS A 8 17.17 -16.94 7.07
CA HIS A 8 18.28 -17.88 7.24
C HIS A 8 19.10 -17.97 5.94
N HIS A 9 20.26 -17.33 5.93
CA HIS A 9 21.44 -17.87 5.29
C HIS A 9 22.15 -18.80 6.30
N VAL A 10 22.28 -20.08 5.98
CA VAL A 10 23.26 -20.95 6.64
C VAL A 10 24.08 -21.63 5.55
N ASN A 11 25.37 -21.31 5.55
CA ASN A 11 26.40 -21.98 4.77
C ASN A 11 27.52 -22.38 5.74
N SER A 12 27.87 -23.66 5.78
CA SER A 12 29.12 -24.30 6.30
C SER A 12 28.79 -25.76 6.59
N HIS A 13 29.35 -26.76 5.90
CA HIS A 13 30.74 -27.21 5.92
C HIS A 13 31.33 -27.27 7.34
N GLN A 14 31.35 -28.49 7.89
CA GLN A 14 32.17 -29.05 8.98
C GLN A 14 31.33 -29.68 10.09
N LEU A 15 31.12 -30.99 9.99
CA LEU A 15 31.31 -31.87 11.15
C LEU A 15 31.66 -33.27 10.64
N ASN A 16 32.95 -33.55 10.66
CA ASN A 16 33.53 -34.86 10.42
C ASN A 16 33.59 -35.64 11.75
N HIS A 17 33.54 -36.97 11.59
CA HIS A 17 34.23 -38.01 12.35
C HIS A 17 33.50 -38.89 13.38
N TYR A 18 33.79 -40.20 13.18
CA TYR A 18 33.69 -41.40 14.04
C TYR A 18 32.33 -42.13 14.03
N LEU A 19 32.20 -43.45 13.70
CA LEU A 19 33.14 -44.57 13.68
C LEU A 19 32.81 -45.59 12.57
N HIS A 20 33.87 -46.12 11.96
CA HIS A 20 33.91 -47.37 11.20
C HIS A 20 33.69 -48.59 12.12
N HIS A 21 33.01 -49.61 11.61
CA HIS A 21 33.54 -50.97 11.67
C HIS A 21 33.09 -51.80 10.46
N GLN A 22 34.06 -52.17 9.63
CA GLN A 22 33.98 -53.24 8.64
C GLN A 22 33.92 -54.59 9.36
N GLN A 23 33.22 -55.56 8.76
CA GLN A 23 33.75 -56.91 8.62
C GLN A 23 33.08 -57.67 7.48
N SER A 24 33.85 -58.63 6.97
CA SER A 24 33.86 -59.27 5.66
C SER A 24 32.89 -60.44 5.44
N LEU A 25 32.56 -60.62 4.17
CA LEU A 25 32.16 -61.83 3.40
C LEU A 25 32.66 -63.19 3.97
N PRO A 26 31.95 -64.32 3.69
CA PRO A 26 32.17 -65.04 2.43
C PRO A 26 30.93 -65.65 1.74
N GLN A 27 31.13 -65.90 0.44
CA GLN A 27 30.28 -66.64 -0.49
C GLN A 27 30.11 -68.11 -0.09
N THR A 28 28.95 -68.71 -0.39
CA THR A 28 28.87 -70.07 -0.96
C THR A 28 27.57 -70.28 -1.74
N SER A 29 27.73 -70.79 -2.95
CA SER A 29 26.72 -71.36 -3.85
C SER A 29 26.08 -72.64 -3.29
N LYS A 30 24.80 -72.88 -3.63
CA LYS A 30 24.29 -74.20 -4.06
C LYS A 30 22.84 -74.11 -4.55
N SER A 31 22.61 -74.63 -5.76
CA SER A 31 21.30 -74.94 -6.34
C SER A 31 20.76 -76.27 -5.79
N ALA A 32 19.48 -76.34 -5.46
CA ALA A 32 18.72 -77.59 -5.48
C ALA A 32 17.21 -77.29 -5.61
N THR A 33 16.63 -77.83 -6.67
CA THR A 33 15.20 -77.96 -6.97
C THR A 33 14.60 -79.13 -6.20
N SER A 34 13.44 -78.96 -5.53
CA SER A 34 12.30 -79.91 -5.58
C SER A 34 11.12 -79.51 -4.67
N THR A 35 9.96 -79.34 -5.30
CA THR A 35 8.59 -79.75 -4.88
C THR A 35 7.98 -79.29 -3.54
N ILE A 36 7.01 -78.38 -3.68
CA ILE A 36 5.61 -78.41 -3.18
C ILE A 36 5.39 -78.98 -1.77
N THR A 37 5.04 -78.10 -0.84
CA THR A 37 3.89 -78.29 0.07
C THR A 37 3.46 -76.92 0.60
N THR A 38 2.28 -76.49 0.20
CA THR A 38 1.55 -75.41 0.87
C THR A 38 1.12 -75.88 2.26
N PRO A 39 1.44 -75.11 3.31
CA PRO A 39 0.41 -74.71 4.24
C PRO A 39 0.30 -73.20 4.20
N THR A 40 -0.85 -72.74 3.70
CA THR A 40 -1.41 -71.42 3.89
C THR A 40 -1.30 -71.00 5.36
N THR A 41 -0.25 -70.27 5.69
CA THR A 41 -0.21 -69.36 6.84
C THR A 41 0.45 -68.08 6.37
N ILE A 42 -0.39 -67.14 5.91
CA ILE A 42 0.02 -65.73 5.86
C ILE A 42 0.52 -65.42 7.27
N PRO A 43 1.77 -64.95 7.48
CA PRO A 43 2.19 -64.51 8.79
C PRO A 43 1.25 -63.38 9.17
N LYS A 44 0.41 -63.62 10.18
CA LYS A 44 -0.35 -62.56 10.82
C LYS A 44 0.69 -61.62 11.45
N PHE A 45 1.21 -60.66 10.67
CA PHE A 45 1.79 -59.42 11.18
C PHE A 45 0.67 -58.60 11.81
N TYR A 46 0.04 -59.16 12.84
CA TYR A 46 -1.00 -58.55 13.65
C TYR A 46 -0.33 -57.78 14.78
N ASN A 47 0.61 -56.92 14.40
CA ASN A 47 1.28 -56.09 15.37
C ASN A 47 0.32 -54.93 15.70
N LYS A 48 -0.38 -55.01 16.84
CA LYS A 48 -1.37 -54.00 17.28
C LYS A 48 -0.81 -52.58 17.19
N LYS A 49 0.49 -52.40 17.39
CA LYS A 49 1.20 -51.12 17.24
C LYS A 49 1.20 -50.60 15.80
N LEU A 50 1.35 -51.47 14.80
CA LEU A 50 1.33 -51.10 13.37
C LEU A 50 -0.07 -50.70 12.89
N ARG A 51 -1.12 -51.35 13.42
CA ARG A 51 -2.52 -50.96 13.17
C ARG A 51 -2.88 -49.58 13.72
N ALA A 52 -2.27 -49.18 14.83
CA ALA A 52 -2.44 -47.84 15.40
C ALA A 52 -1.56 -46.79 14.70
N LEU A 53 -0.37 -47.17 14.22
CA LEU A 53 0.57 -46.28 13.53
C LEU A 53 0.13 -45.93 12.10
N LEU A 54 -0.42 -46.89 11.35
CA LEU A 54 -0.80 -46.69 9.96
C LEU A 54 -1.83 -45.55 9.75
N PRO A 55 -2.95 -45.46 10.50
CA PRO A 55 -3.88 -44.34 10.37
C PRO A 55 -3.25 -43.01 10.80
N PHE A 56 -2.34 -43.01 11.78
CA PHE A 56 -1.61 -41.81 12.19
C PHE A 56 -0.63 -41.33 11.12
N LEU A 57 0.11 -42.23 10.47
CA LEU A 57 0.98 -41.94 9.34
C LEU A 57 0.19 -41.44 8.13
N LEU A 58 -0.95 -42.06 7.82
CA LEU A 58 -1.85 -41.61 6.75
C LEU A 58 -2.43 -40.23 7.08
N LEU A 59 -2.83 -39.97 8.32
CA LEU A 59 -3.27 -38.66 8.76
C LEU A 59 -2.16 -37.62 8.63
N LEU A 60 -0.93 -37.94 9.03
CA LEU A 60 0.25 -37.07 8.86
C LEU A 60 0.56 -36.80 7.39
N LEU A 61 0.49 -37.81 6.53
CA LEU A 61 0.67 -37.66 5.08
C LEU A 61 -0.44 -36.83 4.45
N CYS A 62 -1.70 -37.02 4.86
CA CYS A 62 -2.82 -36.21 4.44
C CYS A 62 -2.67 -34.77 4.93
N LEU A 63 -2.33 -34.54 6.20
CA LEU A 63 -2.07 -33.21 6.75
C LEU A 63 -0.89 -32.54 6.04
N TYR A 64 0.20 -33.25 5.79
CA TYR A 64 1.34 -32.76 5.03
C TYR A 64 0.96 -32.43 3.58
N LYS A 65 0.21 -33.29 2.90
CA LYS A 65 -0.25 -33.05 1.53
C LYS A 65 -1.22 -31.89 1.46
N THR A 66 -2.21 -31.83 2.34
CA THR A 66 -3.17 -30.73 2.45
C THR A 66 -2.46 -29.42 2.78
N ALA A 67 -1.52 -29.43 3.74
CA ALA A 67 -0.69 -28.28 4.05
C ALA A 67 0.15 -27.86 2.83
N THR A 68 0.85 -28.81 2.18
CA THR A 68 1.68 -28.54 1.00
C THR A 68 0.87 -27.97 -0.16
N VAL A 69 -0.34 -28.50 -0.41
CA VAL A 69 -1.27 -27.94 -1.38
C VAL A 69 -1.63 -26.53 -0.94
N PHE A 70 -2.14 -26.34 0.27
CA PHE A 70 -2.53 -25.04 0.80
C PHE A 70 -1.42 -23.97 0.77
N PHE A 71 -0.15 -24.36 0.98
CA PHE A 71 1.02 -23.48 0.90
C PHE A 71 1.48 -23.19 -0.54
N LYS A 72 1.10 -24.03 -1.51
CA LYS A 72 1.49 -23.89 -2.93
C LYS A 72 0.36 -23.42 -3.84
N THR A 73 -0.90 -23.49 -3.42
CA THR A 73 -2.02 -22.99 -4.22
C THR A 73 -1.93 -21.48 -4.26
N GLU A 74 -1.69 -20.92 -5.46
CA GLU A 74 -1.82 -19.49 -5.67
C GLU A 74 -3.28 -19.05 -5.51
N ILE A 75 -3.47 -17.80 -5.11
CA ILE A 75 -4.79 -17.20 -5.01
C ILE A 75 -5.37 -17.09 -6.42
N ASN A 76 -6.60 -17.58 -6.57
CA ASN A 76 -7.31 -17.50 -7.84
C ASN A 76 -7.73 -16.05 -8.12
N GLN A 77 -6.94 -15.35 -8.95
CA GLN A 77 -7.19 -13.95 -9.29
C GLN A 77 -8.56 -13.74 -9.98
N ALA A 78 -9.00 -14.68 -10.81
CA ALA A 78 -10.31 -14.61 -11.46
C ALA A 78 -11.47 -14.73 -10.46
N GLU A 79 -11.30 -15.52 -9.39
CA GLU A 79 -12.27 -15.61 -8.30
C GLU A 79 -12.36 -14.29 -7.52
N LEU A 80 -11.23 -13.63 -7.24
CA LEU A 80 -11.21 -12.31 -6.61
C LEU A 80 -11.90 -11.24 -7.47
N GLU A 81 -11.65 -11.24 -8.78
CA GLU A 81 -12.34 -10.34 -9.71
C GLU A 81 -13.84 -10.63 -9.79
N ALA A 82 -14.25 -11.90 -9.79
CA ALA A 82 -15.67 -12.28 -9.76
C ALA A 82 -16.36 -11.83 -8.46
N HIS A 83 -15.68 -11.98 -7.31
CA HIS A 83 -16.17 -11.47 -6.03
C HIS A 83 -16.30 -9.94 -6.01
N ALA A 84 -15.35 -9.23 -6.63
CA ALA A 84 -15.43 -7.77 -6.79
C ALA A 84 -16.65 -7.36 -7.63
N LEU A 85 -16.86 -7.99 -8.78
CA LEU A 85 -18.02 -7.73 -9.64
C LEU A 85 -19.34 -8.00 -8.91
N ALA A 86 -19.44 -9.14 -8.21
CA ALA A 86 -20.61 -9.48 -7.41
C ALA A 86 -20.87 -8.46 -6.29
N TYR A 87 -19.80 -8.03 -5.59
CA TYR A 87 -19.89 -7.00 -4.56
C TYR A 87 -20.43 -5.67 -5.12
N HIS A 88 -19.81 -5.15 -6.19
CA HIS A 88 -20.24 -3.91 -6.84
C HIS A 88 -21.66 -3.97 -7.42
N LYS A 89 -22.14 -5.17 -7.79
CA LYS A 89 -23.52 -5.38 -8.26
C LYS A 89 -24.54 -5.42 -7.11
N SER A 90 -24.11 -5.82 -5.91
CA SER A 90 -24.97 -5.97 -4.73
C SER A 90 -25.25 -4.66 -3.98
N THR A 91 -24.56 -3.59 -4.35
CA THR A 91 -24.61 -2.28 -3.67
C THR A 91 -24.98 -1.19 -4.67
N GLU A 92 -25.78 -0.23 -4.22
CA GLU A 92 -26.09 0.98 -4.98
C GLU A 92 -25.14 2.14 -4.64
N PHE A 93 -24.14 1.91 -3.79
CA PHE A 93 -23.20 2.95 -3.37
C PHE A 93 -22.38 3.45 -4.58
N ASN A 94 -22.56 4.73 -4.91
CA ASN A 94 -21.75 5.42 -5.89
C ASN A 94 -20.90 6.52 -5.22
N PRO A 95 -19.56 6.38 -5.22
CA PRO A 95 -18.63 7.30 -4.57
C PRO A 95 -18.62 8.71 -5.18
N LYS A 96 -19.12 8.86 -6.41
CA LYS A 96 -19.17 10.15 -7.11
C LYS A 96 -20.22 11.08 -6.53
N ASN A 97 -21.21 10.57 -5.81
CA ASN A 97 -22.28 11.39 -5.23
C ASN A 97 -21.76 12.38 -4.20
N ILE A 98 -20.96 11.91 -3.23
CA ILE A 98 -20.40 12.81 -2.21
C ILE A 98 -19.43 13.84 -2.81
N ALA A 99 -18.71 13.46 -3.88
CA ALA A 99 -17.85 14.38 -4.61
C ALA A 99 -18.67 15.48 -5.32
N LEU A 100 -19.78 15.10 -5.95
CA LEU A 100 -20.71 16.04 -6.58
C LEU A 100 -21.30 17.02 -5.56
N ASP A 101 -21.75 16.51 -4.42
CA ASP A 101 -22.31 17.34 -3.34
C ASP A 101 -21.27 18.32 -2.80
N LEU A 102 -20.02 17.88 -2.62
CA LEU A 102 -18.92 18.74 -2.20
C LEU A 102 -18.59 19.81 -3.24
N TYR A 103 -18.56 19.47 -4.53
CA TYR A 103 -18.32 20.46 -5.58
C TYR A 103 -19.45 21.48 -5.65
N ASN A 104 -20.70 21.03 -5.57
CA ASN A 104 -21.85 21.93 -5.49
C ASN A 104 -21.73 22.85 -4.27
N TYR A 105 -21.37 22.33 -3.11
CA TYR A 105 -21.14 23.15 -1.92
C TYR A 105 -20.11 24.26 -2.15
N VAL A 106 -18.92 23.92 -2.66
CA VAL A 106 -17.85 24.91 -2.88
C VAL A 106 -18.27 25.97 -3.91
N ILE A 107 -19.03 25.59 -4.93
CA ILE A 107 -19.60 26.53 -5.92
C ILE A 107 -20.70 27.39 -5.28
N GLU A 108 -21.65 26.79 -4.56
CA GLU A 108 -22.83 27.47 -4.00
C GLU A 108 -22.49 28.43 -2.85
N GLN A 109 -21.34 28.25 -2.18
CA GLN A 109 -20.81 29.25 -1.23
C GLN A 109 -20.50 30.62 -1.89
N GLN A 110 -20.64 30.75 -3.21
CA GLN A 110 -20.67 32.03 -3.93
C GLN A 110 -21.99 32.80 -3.79
N HIS A 111 -23.09 32.14 -3.42
CA HIS A 111 -24.46 32.67 -3.56
C HIS A 111 -25.27 32.75 -2.26
N SER A 112 -24.67 32.51 -1.08
CA SER A 112 -25.34 32.60 0.24
C SER A 112 -26.62 31.76 0.33
N LEU A 113 -26.65 30.60 -0.32
CA LEU A 113 -27.76 29.65 -0.27
C LEU A 113 -27.57 28.66 0.90
N GLU A 114 -28.68 28.26 1.53
CA GLU A 114 -28.71 27.23 2.57
C GLU A 114 -28.20 25.90 1.99
N SER A 115 -27.04 25.41 2.45
CA SER A 115 -26.45 24.18 1.91
C SER A 115 -26.83 22.96 2.74
N LYS A 116 -27.21 21.88 2.03
CA LYS A 116 -27.55 20.60 2.64
C LYS A 116 -26.34 19.87 3.25
N VAL A 117 -25.12 20.21 2.83
CA VAL A 117 -23.90 19.51 3.25
C VAL A 117 -22.98 20.31 4.18
N GLY A 118 -23.11 21.63 4.27
CA GLY A 118 -22.26 22.39 5.18
C GLY A 118 -22.59 23.87 5.34
N ASP A 119 -22.31 24.40 6.53
CA ASP A 119 -21.95 25.77 6.87
C ASP A 119 -21.82 25.83 8.42
N SER A 120 -21.21 26.81 9.11
CA SER A 120 -20.80 28.19 8.81
C SER A 120 -19.39 28.34 8.20
N ARG A 121 -19.18 27.56 7.12
CA ARG A 121 -18.07 27.49 6.13
C ARG A 121 -17.12 26.29 6.24
N GLY A 122 -17.64 25.16 6.71
CA GLY A 122 -17.11 23.85 6.36
C GLY A 122 -18.25 22.86 6.16
N ILE A 123 -17.91 21.62 5.85
CA ILE A 123 -18.87 20.54 5.66
C ILE A 123 -19.10 19.74 6.93
N TYR A 124 -20.31 19.20 7.08
CA TYR A 124 -20.48 18.08 7.99
C TYR A 124 -19.95 16.80 7.37
N PHE A 125 -19.55 15.85 8.20
CA PHE A 125 -18.97 14.58 7.75
C PHE A 125 -19.57 13.39 8.49
N HIS A 126 -19.80 12.31 7.76
CA HIS A 126 -20.09 11.00 8.35
C HIS A 126 -19.60 9.89 7.42
N TRP A 127 -18.83 8.92 7.94
CA TRP A 127 -18.22 7.87 7.12
C TRP A 127 -19.20 7.09 6.25
N ASP A 128 -20.43 6.84 6.73
CA ASP A 128 -21.49 6.22 5.92
C ASP A 128 -21.65 6.90 4.54
N ASP A 129 -21.46 8.22 4.42
CA ASP A 129 -21.59 8.99 3.17
C ASP A 129 -20.38 8.86 2.24
N TRP A 130 -19.22 8.47 2.78
CA TRP A 130 -17.94 8.45 2.07
C TRP A 130 -17.47 7.05 1.67
N VAL A 131 -17.95 6.02 2.38
CA VAL A 131 -17.60 4.62 2.15
C VAL A 131 -18.83 3.73 2.09
N ASP A 132 -18.75 2.65 1.30
CA ASP A 132 -19.80 1.64 1.26
C ASP A 132 -19.84 0.80 2.56
N LEU A 133 -20.92 0.96 3.33
CA LEU A 133 -21.20 0.19 4.55
C LEU A 133 -22.35 -0.82 4.38
N SER A 134 -22.80 -1.07 3.15
CA SER A 134 -23.98 -1.89 2.83
C SER A 134 -23.90 -3.32 3.35
N ALA A 135 -22.70 -3.91 3.39
CA ALA A 135 -22.44 -5.23 3.94
C ALA A 135 -22.90 -5.39 5.41
N SER A 136 -23.08 -4.28 6.13
CA SER A 136 -23.49 -4.26 7.55
C SER A 136 -24.85 -3.60 7.77
N ASN A 137 -25.67 -3.44 6.73
CA ASN A 137 -26.99 -2.82 6.85
C ASN A 137 -27.89 -3.54 7.86
N HIS A 138 -27.79 -4.87 8.00
CA HIS A 138 -28.57 -5.60 9.02
C HIS A 138 -28.24 -5.17 10.47
N LEU A 139 -27.03 -4.66 10.74
CA LEU A 139 -26.64 -4.07 12.02
C LEU A 139 -26.93 -2.57 12.07
N LEU A 140 -26.64 -1.86 10.98
CA LEU A 140 -26.62 -0.40 10.94
C LEU A 140 -27.99 0.22 10.66
N ASN A 141 -28.94 -0.48 10.05
CA ASN A 141 -30.24 0.10 9.69
C ASN A 141 -31.01 0.58 10.91
N ARG A 142 -30.97 -0.17 12.02
CA ARG A 142 -31.58 0.27 13.28
C ARG A 142 -30.92 1.54 13.80
N ALA A 143 -29.58 1.63 13.74
CA ALA A 143 -28.85 2.83 14.16
C ALA A 143 -29.16 4.03 13.24
N LYS A 144 -29.23 3.81 11.93
CA LYS A 144 -29.62 4.82 10.92
C LYS A 144 -31.04 5.34 11.14
N LEU A 145 -31.98 4.49 11.56
CA LEU A 145 -33.34 4.89 11.90
C LEU A 145 -33.42 5.63 13.24
N ALA A 146 -32.69 5.18 14.26
CA ALA A 146 -32.67 5.80 15.57
C ALA A 146 -31.93 7.15 15.59
N SER A 147 -30.89 7.31 14.77
CA SER A 147 -30.15 8.56 14.57
C SER A 147 -29.93 8.79 13.06
N PRO A 148 -30.89 9.40 12.36
CA PRO A 148 -30.76 9.69 10.92
C PRO A 148 -29.53 10.52 10.56
N SER A 149 -29.13 11.43 11.47
CA SER A 149 -27.92 12.26 11.40
C SER A 149 -26.63 11.48 11.72
N GLY A 150 -26.69 10.24 12.20
CA GLY A 150 -25.51 9.44 12.57
C GLY A 150 -24.67 10.03 13.72
N THR A 151 -25.23 10.99 14.46
CA THR A 151 -24.54 11.63 15.60
C THR A 151 -24.49 10.73 16.84
N TYR A 152 -25.35 9.71 16.88
CA TYR A 152 -25.44 8.78 17.99
C TYR A 152 -25.36 7.32 17.52
N CYS A 153 -24.68 6.49 18.31
CA CYS A 153 -24.69 5.03 18.20
C CYS A 153 -24.97 4.40 19.57
N GLU A 154 -25.74 3.31 19.58
CA GLU A 154 -25.93 2.50 20.78
C GLU A 154 -24.59 1.94 21.28
N LEU A 155 -24.40 1.92 22.61
CA LEU A 155 -23.14 1.49 23.25
C LEU A 155 -22.75 0.04 22.89
N SER A 156 -23.73 -0.84 22.68
CA SER A 156 -23.51 -2.21 22.21
C SER A 156 -22.83 -2.24 20.84
N LEU A 157 -23.27 -1.37 19.93
CA LEU A 157 -22.71 -1.23 18.58
C LEU A 157 -21.31 -0.61 18.62
N VAL A 158 -21.10 0.40 19.47
CA VAL A 158 -19.76 0.98 19.71
C VAL A 158 -18.79 -0.09 20.22
N LYS A 159 -19.19 -0.87 21.23
CA LYS A 159 -18.39 -1.98 21.76
C LYS A 159 -18.10 -3.02 20.66
N PHE A 160 -19.08 -3.34 19.82
CA PHE A 160 -18.88 -4.23 18.68
C PHE A 160 -17.85 -3.66 17.68
N GLY A 161 -17.96 -2.41 17.25
CA GLY A 161 -17.01 -1.80 16.32
C GLY A 161 -15.61 -1.56 16.92
N SER A 162 -15.48 -1.44 18.24
CA SER A 162 -14.20 -1.12 18.91
C SER A 162 -13.16 -2.26 18.87
N VAL A 163 -13.59 -3.49 18.58
CA VAL A 163 -12.70 -4.64 18.51
C VAL A 163 -11.91 -4.59 17.20
N SER A 164 -10.57 -4.59 17.33
CA SER A 164 -9.66 -4.74 16.18
C SER A 164 -9.84 -6.11 15.53
N GLY A 165 -9.72 -6.21 14.21
CA GLY A 165 -9.91 -7.46 13.47
C GLY A 165 -9.00 -8.59 13.96
N HIS A 166 -9.53 -9.46 14.81
CA HIS A 166 -8.76 -10.48 15.51
C HIS A 166 -8.53 -11.71 14.62
N LYS A 167 -7.38 -12.37 14.78
CA LYS A 167 -6.93 -13.51 13.92
C LYS A 167 -7.98 -14.62 13.77
N LEU A 168 -8.70 -14.92 14.84
CA LEU A 168 -9.69 -16.01 14.89
C LEU A 168 -11.11 -15.61 14.44
N GLU A 169 -11.37 -14.33 14.17
CA GLU A 169 -12.69 -13.90 13.70
C GLU A 169 -12.94 -14.33 12.26
N SER A 170 -14.20 -14.57 11.90
CA SER A 170 -14.56 -14.84 10.51
C SER A 170 -14.31 -13.62 9.64
N TYR A 171 -14.18 -13.85 8.32
CA TYR A 171 -14.10 -12.77 7.33
C TYR A 171 -15.29 -11.80 7.47
N GLU A 172 -16.51 -12.34 7.56
CA GLU A 172 -17.73 -11.55 7.63
C GLU A 172 -17.78 -10.69 8.90
N THR A 173 -17.43 -11.26 10.06
CA THR A 173 -17.38 -10.50 11.32
C THR A 173 -16.39 -9.33 11.24
N LYS A 174 -15.24 -9.49 10.55
CA LYS A 174 -14.28 -8.40 10.37
C LYS A 174 -14.83 -7.28 9.50
N VAL A 175 -15.47 -7.62 8.38
CA VAL A 175 -16.13 -6.63 7.50
C VAL A 175 -17.21 -5.89 8.29
N GLN A 176 -18.01 -6.63 9.07
CA GLN A 176 -19.08 -6.06 9.88
C GLN A 176 -18.58 -5.11 10.97
N ARG A 177 -17.56 -5.53 11.72
CA ARG A 177 -16.96 -4.66 12.75
C ARG A 177 -16.27 -3.44 12.15
N GLY A 178 -15.58 -3.60 11.03
CA GLY A 178 -14.96 -2.48 10.30
C GLY A 178 -16.01 -1.44 9.90
N ALA A 179 -17.11 -1.88 9.29
CA ALA A 179 -18.20 -1.00 8.91
C ALA A 179 -18.88 -0.32 10.13
N VAL A 180 -19.10 -1.06 11.22
CA VAL A 180 -19.64 -0.49 12.46
C VAL A 180 -18.65 0.49 13.11
N ASN A 181 -17.35 0.22 13.06
CA ASN A 181 -16.31 1.12 13.52
C ASN A 181 -16.37 2.45 12.75
N LEU A 182 -16.37 2.38 11.41
CA LEU A 182 -16.49 3.54 10.52
C LEU A 182 -17.75 4.36 10.82
N TYR A 183 -18.90 3.70 10.96
CA TYR A 183 -20.16 4.38 11.26
C TYR A 183 -20.15 5.06 12.64
N CYS A 184 -19.76 4.33 13.68
CA CYS A 184 -19.96 4.78 15.05
C CYS A 184 -18.80 5.59 15.64
N SER A 185 -17.55 5.14 15.41
CA SER A 185 -16.42 5.49 16.28
C SER A 185 -15.18 6.00 15.55
N HIS A 186 -15.03 5.76 14.25
CA HIS A 186 -13.83 6.16 13.53
C HIS A 186 -13.70 7.70 13.50
N PRO A 187 -12.50 8.25 13.76
CA PRO A 187 -12.29 9.70 13.79
C PRO A 187 -12.74 10.38 12.49
N LEU A 188 -13.21 11.62 12.60
CA LEU A 188 -13.54 12.44 11.43
C LEU A 188 -12.26 13.08 10.87
N PRO A 189 -12.22 13.34 9.55
CA PRO A 189 -11.25 14.29 9.01
C PRO A 189 -11.39 15.65 9.68
N GLN A 190 -10.28 16.36 9.79
CA GLN A 190 -10.27 17.79 10.11
C GLN A 190 -10.62 18.63 8.87
N ARG A 191 -10.29 18.13 7.68
CA ARG A 191 -10.56 18.77 6.39
C ARG A 191 -10.61 17.75 5.25
N VAL A 192 -11.23 18.17 4.15
CA VAL A 192 -11.16 17.51 2.85
C VAL A 192 -10.37 18.41 1.89
N VAL A 193 -9.38 17.84 1.19
CA VAL A 193 -8.60 18.52 0.16
C VAL A 193 -9.08 18.05 -1.19
N ILE A 194 -9.52 18.96 -2.04
CA ILE A 194 -10.00 18.68 -3.40
C ILE A 194 -8.89 19.02 -4.38
N ALA A 195 -8.43 18.03 -5.16
CA ALA A 195 -7.56 18.29 -6.31
C ALA A 195 -8.37 18.75 -7.52
N THR A 196 -7.99 19.89 -8.12
CA THR A 196 -8.54 20.38 -9.39
C THR A 196 -7.49 20.31 -10.50
N ASP A 197 -7.77 20.92 -11.66
CA ASP A 197 -6.79 21.04 -12.74
C ASP A 197 -5.66 22.04 -12.39
N GLU A 198 -5.86 22.92 -11.41
CA GLU A 198 -4.94 24.05 -11.12
C GLU A 198 -4.52 24.18 -9.65
N SER A 199 -5.30 23.65 -8.72
CA SER A 199 -5.06 23.89 -7.29
C SER A 199 -5.59 22.77 -6.40
N LEU A 200 -5.03 22.65 -5.20
CA LEU A 200 -5.64 21.97 -4.08
C LEU A 200 -6.52 22.95 -3.29
N ILE A 201 -7.79 22.60 -3.07
CA ILE A 201 -8.74 23.40 -2.29
C ILE A 201 -9.01 22.70 -0.96
N GLU A 202 -8.74 23.38 0.16
CA GLU A 202 -8.99 22.83 1.50
C GLU A 202 -10.36 23.25 2.04
N VAL A 203 -11.22 22.27 2.32
CA VAL A 203 -12.57 22.45 2.87
C VAL A 203 -12.62 21.90 4.30
N PRO A 204 -12.83 22.75 5.33
CA PRO A 204 -12.89 22.30 6.72
C PRO A 204 -14.04 21.33 6.97
N VAL A 205 -13.85 20.40 7.92
CA VAL A 205 -14.92 19.57 8.47
C VAL A 205 -15.32 20.13 9.83
N ILE A 206 -16.58 20.52 9.97
CA ILE A 206 -17.07 21.26 11.14
C ILE A 206 -17.81 20.39 12.17
N GLY A 207 -18.18 19.16 11.80
CA GLY A 207 -18.87 18.28 12.74
C GLY A 207 -19.39 16.98 12.12
N LYS A 208 -19.88 16.09 13.00
CA LYS A 208 -20.49 14.81 12.60
C LYS A 208 -21.93 15.03 12.15
N LYS A 209 -22.26 14.73 10.89
CA LYS A 209 -23.65 14.65 10.41
C LYS A 209 -23.71 13.82 9.13
N ARG A 210 -24.67 12.91 9.10
CA ARG A 210 -24.97 12.03 7.98
C ARG A 210 -26.03 12.65 7.07
N PHE A 211 -25.85 12.52 5.75
CA PHE A 211 -26.80 12.97 4.74
C PHE A 211 -27.64 11.82 4.18
N GLY A 212 -27.06 10.62 4.01
CA GLY A 212 -27.77 9.37 3.77
C GLY A 212 -28.36 9.15 2.37
N ASN A 213 -29.20 10.06 1.89
CA ASN A 213 -30.08 9.81 0.74
C ASN A 213 -29.45 10.11 -0.64
N HIS A 214 -28.23 10.64 -0.69
CA HIS A 214 -27.59 11.06 -1.94
C HIS A 214 -26.79 9.94 -2.64
N LYS A 215 -26.58 8.78 -2.01
CA LYS A 215 -25.53 7.82 -2.39
C LYS A 215 -25.83 6.95 -3.60
N THR A 216 -27.09 6.87 -4.01
CA THR A 216 -27.56 5.88 -4.99
C THR A 216 -27.79 6.45 -6.38
N VAL A 217 -27.69 7.78 -6.53
CA VAL A 217 -27.90 8.44 -7.83
C VAL A 217 -26.74 8.11 -8.77
N PRO A 218 -26.99 7.63 -9.99
CA PRO A 218 -25.91 7.46 -10.97
C PRO A 218 -25.31 8.81 -11.36
N VAL A 219 -24.05 9.04 -10.98
CA VAL A 219 -23.27 10.22 -11.38
C VAL A 219 -22.17 9.81 -12.35
N LYS A 220 -22.07 10.54 -13.47
CA LYS A 220 -21.06 10.31 -14.52
C LYS A 220 -19.78 11.11 -14.26
N SER A 221 -18.63 10.62 -14.71
CA SER A 221 -17.34 11.31 -14.53
C SER A 221 -17.33 12.69 -15.21
N ASP A 222 -17.94 12.84 -16.39
CA ASP A 222 -18.02 14.14 -17.09
C ASP A 222 -18.80 15.20 -16.30
N GLN A 223 -19.81 14.79 -15.53
CA GLN A 223 -20.55 15.68 -14.67
C GLN A 223 -19.65 16.23 -13.55
N LEU A 224 -18.84 15.38 -12.93
CA LEU A 224 -17.86 15.79 -11.91
C LEU A 224 -16.79 16.69 -12.50
N VAL A 225 -16.25 16.36 -13.67
CA VAL A 225 -15.25 17.19 -14.37
C VAL A 225 -15.81 18.57 -14.68
N ASN A 226 -17.06 18.66 -15.17
CA ASN A 226 -17.70 19.95 -15.46
C ASN A 226 -17.90 20.78 -14.19
N LYS A 227 -18.27 20.15 -13.07
CA LYS A 227 -18.38 20.84 -11.77
C LYS A 227 -17.03 21.28 -11.23
N MET A 228 -16.00 20.44 -11.33
CA MET A 228 -14.64 20.79 -10.94
C MET A 228 -14.10 21.98 -11.74
N LYS A 229 -14.38 22.07 -13.05
CA LYS A 229 -14.01 23.25 -13.86
C LYS A 229 -14.63 24.56 -13.38
N GLN A 230 -15.86 24.50 -12.83
CA GLN A 230 -16.53 25.67 -12.25
C GLN A 230 -15.87 26.12 -10.94
N LEU A 231 -15.10 25.26 -10.26
CA LEU A 231 -14.38 25.61 -9.03
C LEU A 231 -13.29 26.65 -9.25
N HIS A 232 -12.79 26.85 -10.47
CA HIS A 232 -11.86 27.95 -10.77
C HIS A 232 -12.49 29.32 -10.51
N GLN A 233 -13.79 29.45 -10.79
CA GLN A 233 -14.55 30.70 -10.62
C GLN A 233 -15.07 30.89 -9.18
N ALA A 234 -15.04 29.83 -8.35
CA ALA A 234 -15.56 29.82 -6.98
C ALA A 234 -14.72 30.68 -6.01
N SER A 235 -15.41 31.46 -5.15
CA SER A 235 -14.86 32.55 -4.32
C SER A 235 -13.66 32.18 -3.41
N ALA A 236 -12.97 33.21 -2.90
CA ALA A 236 -11.81 33.17 -2.01
C ALA A 236 -12.05 32.60 -0.60
N ASN A 237 -13.17 31.89 -0.36
CA ASN A 237 -13.60 31.46 0.98
C ASN A 237 -12.84 30.23 1.52
N PHE A 238 -12.09 29.52 0.68
CA PHE A 238 -11.33 28.33 1.04
C PHE A 238 -9.86 28.51 0.71
N THR A 239 -8.98 27.89 1.50
CA THR A 239 -7.54 27.88 1.21
C THR A 239 -7.29 27.17 -0.11
N ARG A 240 -6.59 27.85 -1.01
CA ARG A 240 -6.19 27.31 -2.31
C ARG A 240 -4.68 27.32 -2.41
N LYS A 241 -4.13 26.20 -2.85
CA LYS A 241 -2.70 26.06 -3.11
C LYS A 241 -2.51 25.64 -4.57
N PRO A 242 -1.79 26.41 -5.39
CA PRO A 242 -1.60 26.06 -6.80
C PRO A 242 -0.88 24.72 -6.93
N ILE A 243 -1.29 23.92 -7.91
CA ILE A 243 -0.56 22.73 -8.31
C ILE A 243 0.74 23.20 -8.96
N ILE A 244 1.85 22.63 -8.50
CA ILE A 244 3.19 22.92 -8.97
C ILE A 244 3.86 21.61 -9.42
N ASP A 245 4.75 21.71 -10.40
CA ASP A 245 5.57 20.58 -10.83
C ASP A 245 6.60 20.24 -9.76
N LEU A 246 6.95 18.95 -9.67
CA LEU A 246 8.06 18.51 -8.84
C LEU A 246 9.38 19.13 -9.31
N GLN A 247 10.25 19.43 -8.35
CA GLN A 247 11.57 19.99 -8.60
C GLN A 247 12.53 18.92 -9.11
N LYS A 248 13.60 19.31 -9.81
CA LYS A 248 14.59 18.34 -10.30
C LYS A 248 15.30 17.60 -9.18
N GLN A 249 15.65 18.33 -8.13
CA GLN A 249 16.28 17.84 -6.92
C GLN A 249 15.75 18.66 -5.75
N VAL A 250 15.60 18.02 -4.60
CA VAL A 250 15.24 18.70 -3.35
C VAL A 250 16.41 18.50 -2.40
N ALA A 251 17.01 19.63 -2.00
CA ALA A 251 17.96 19.66 -0.90
C ALA A 251 17.17 19.61 0.40
N ILE A 252 17.57 18.69 1.29
CA ILE A 252 17.01 18.53 2.62
C ILE A 252 18.15 18.84 3.58
N GLU A 253 17.90 19.68 4.57
CA GLU A 253 18.92 20.03 5.55
C GLU A 253 19.17 18.85 6.52
N PRO A 254 20.41 18.60 6.96
CA PRO A 254 20.69 17.56 7.96
C PRO A 254 19.81 17.68 9.23
N ASP A 255 19.50 18.90 9.64
CA ASP A 255 18.66 19.18 10.80
C ASP A 255 17.22 18.63 10.66
N ASP A 256 16.71 18.44 9.45
CA ASP A 256 15.38 17.83 9.23
C ASP A 256 15.31 16.37 9.70
N PHE A 257 16.46 15.70 9.88
CA PHE A 257 16.56 14.34 10.40
C PHE A 257 16.72 14.30 11.93
N ILE A 258 16.81 15.45 12.60
CA ILE A 258 16.98 15.53 14.05
C ILE A 258 15.66 15.99 14.66
N PHE A 259 15.11 15.16 15.55
CA PHE A 259 13.97 15.54 16.38
C PHE A 259 14.18 15.01 17.79
N LYS A 260 14.23 15.94 18.76
CA LYS A 260 14.44 15.64 20.17
C LYS A 260 13.20 16.05 20.97
N PRO A 261 12.26 15.12 21.22
CA PRO A 261 11.00 15.44 21.88
C PRO A 261 11.17 16.17 23.22
N ASP A 262 12.15 15.78 24.03
CA ASP A 262 12.38 16.38 25.35
C ASP A 262 12.81 17.85 25.26
N VAL A 263 13.57 18.21 24.22
CA VAL A 263 14.00 19.60 23.97
C VAL A 263 12.82 20.45 23.52
N GLU A 264 11.98 19.90 22.62
CA GLU A 264 10.77 20.57 22.14
C GLU A 264 9.77 20.80 23.28
N ILE A 265 9.54 19.77 24.11
CA ILE A 265 8.69 19.86 25.31
C ILE A 265 9.21 20.96 26.25
N PHE A 266 10.51 20.97 26.55
CA PHE A 266 11.11 21.98 27.42
C PHE A 266 10.91 23.40 26.88
N GLY A 267 11.15 23.63 25.58
CA GLY A 267 10.95 24.94 24.95
C GLY A 267 9.49 25.42 25.00
N LEU A 268 8.53 24.50 24.81
CA LEU A 268 7.10 24.81 24.92
C LEU A 268 6.68 25.07 26.38
N GLN A 269 7.23 24.33 27.34
CA GLN A 269 7.01 24.57 28.77
C GLN A 269 7.55 25.93 29.22
N GLU A 270 8.69 26.38 28.67
CA GLU A 270 9.21 27.73 28.93
C GLU A 270 8.24 28.81 28.42
N LYS A 271 7.70 28.66 27.21
CA LYS A 271 6.66 29.57 26.68
C LYS A 271 5.40 29.55 27.54
N LEU A 272 5.00 28.39 28.07
CA LEU A 272 3.87 28.27 28.98
C LEU A 272 4.13 29.03 30.29
N ASN A 273 5.30 28.84 30.90
CA ASN A 273 5.69 29.51 32.15
C ASN A 273 5.78 31.03 31.98
N ASN A 274 6.24 31.49 30.81
CA ASN A 274 6.33 32.92 30.46
C ASN A 274 5.00 33.51 29.94
N GLN A 275 3.91 32.72 29.89
CA GLN A 275 2.59 33.13 29.39
C GLN A 275 2.59 33.61 27.93
N THR A 276 3.52 33.12 27.10
CA THR A 276 3.63 33.45 25.67
C THR A 276 3.18 32.32 24.74
N ILE A 277 2.73 31.18 25.29
CA ILE A 277 2.30 30.02 24.51
C ILE A 277 0.96 30.27 23.80
N THR A 278 0.88 29.88 22.53
CA THR A 278 -0.37 29.92 21.75
C THR A 278 -1.25 28.69 22.01
N SER A 279 -2.53 28.75 21.65
CA SER A 279 -3.45 27.61 21.78
C SER A 279 -3.04 26.39 20.94
N GLU A 280 -2.34 26.60 19.82
CA GLU A 280 -1.84 25.52 18.97
C GLU A 280 -0.60 24.85 19.60
N GLU A 281 0.33 25.66 20.10
CA GLU A 281 1.51 25.19 20.84
C GLU A 281 1.12 24.46 22.12
N MET A 282 0.08 24.90 22.83
CA MET A 282 -0.42 24.21 24.02
C MET A 282 -0.93 22.80 23.68
N LYS A 283 -1.73 22.65 22.61
CA LYS A 283 -2.18 21.32 22.14
C LYS A 283 -1.01 20.46 21.69
N TYR A 284 0.01 21.06 21.08
CA TYR A 284 1.20 20.35 20.66
C TYR A 284 2.05 19.89 21.85
N LEU A 285 2.22 20.73 22.87
CA LEU A 285 2.85 20.37 24.13
C LEU A 285 2.12 19.18 24.79
N GLU A 286 0.79 19.26 24.94
CA GLU A 286 -0.03 18.16 25.48
C GLU A 286 0.15 16.87 24.68
N PHE A 287 0.19 16.98 23.35
CA PHE A 287 0.43 15.85 22.47
C PHE A 287 1.82 15.23 22.70
N LEU A 288 2.88 16.04 22.73
CA LEU A 288 4.24 15.56 22.90
C LEU A 288 4.43 14.90 24.26
N GLU A 289 3.96 15.54 25.34
CA GLU A 289 4.02 14.97 26.69
C GLU A 289 3.28 13.64 26.76
N TYR A 290 2.04 13.58 26.25
CA TYR A 290 1.26 12.35 26.29
C TYR A 290 1.88 11.25 25.43
N SER A 291 2.33 11.60 24.23
CA SER A 291 2.95 10.62 23.34
C SER A 291 4.26 10.08 23.91
N ASN A 292 5.14 10.97 24.37
CA ASN A 292 6.48 10.64 24.85
C ASN A 292 6.44 9.82 26.13
N ASN A 293 5.56 10.20 27.07
CA ASN A 293 5.51 9.60 28.41
C ASN A 293 4.57 8.39 28.50
N HIS A 294 3.55 8.29 27.63
CA HIS A 294 2.52 7.26 27.75
C HIS A 294 2.35 6.38 26.52
N LEU A 295 2.49 6.89 25.30
CA LEU A 295 2.15 6.10 24.11
C LEU A 295 3.32 5.32 23.55
N VAL A 296 4.48 5.97 23.36
CA VAL A 296 5.57 5.43 22.55
C VAL A 296 6.10 4.08 23.04
N ASP A 297 6.19 3.88 24.36
CA ASP A 297 6.72 2.64 24.93
C ASP A 297 5.63 1.59 25.27
N HIS A 298 4.35 1.97 25.27
CA HIS A 298 3.24 1.10 25.70
C HIS A 298 2.30 0.70 24.56
N THR A 299 2.26 1.47 23.47
CA THR A 299 1.46 1.15 22.30
C THR A 299 1.98 -0.14 21.68
N ASP A 300 1.09 -1.07 21.37
CA ASP A 300 1.44 -2.24 20.57
C ASP A 300 1.68 -1.82 19.11
N ARG A 301 0.92 -2.35 18.15
CA ARG A 301 0.91 -1.78 16.80
C ARG A 301 -0.17 -0.71 16.67
N TYR A 302 0.16 0.50 16.23
CA TYR A 302 -0.85 1.53 16.00
C TYR A 302 -1.76 1.17 14.82
N PHE A 303 -1.19 1.02 13.63
CA PHE A 303 -1.94 0.64 12.43
C PHE A 303 -2.37 -0.83 12.50
N LYS A 304 -3.68 -1.06 12.35
CA LYS A 304 -4.29 -2.40 12.44
C LYS A 304 -4.56 -2.96 11.04
N TYR A 305 -4.55 -4.28 10.96
CA TYR A 305 -4.89 -5.03 9.74
C TYR A 305 -6.05 -5.98 10.05
N PRO A 306 -6.84 -6.35 9.03
CA PRO A 306 -7.75 -7.48 9.12
C PRO A 306 -6.89 -8.75 9.20
N TRP A 307 -6.55 -9.21 10.40
CA TRP A 307 -5.76 -10.43 10.53
C TRP A 307 -6.56 -11.64 10.02
N ILE A 308 -6.21 -12.20 8.87
CA ILE A 308 -6.89 -13.39 8.36
C ILE A 308 -5.95 -14.58 8.41
N TYR A 309 -6.42 -15.72 8.94
CA TYR A 309 -5.56 -16.89 9.18
C TYR A 309 -4.92 -17.44 7.90
N THR A 310 -5.70 -17.51 6.81
CA THR A 310 -5.20 -17.93 5.48
C THR A 310 -4.08 -17.03 4.99
N ASP A 311 -4.07 -15.79 5.48
CA ASP A 311 -3.12 -14.78 5.08
C ASP A 311 -1.85 -14.73 5.93
N MET A 312 -1.92 -15.08 7.22
CA MET A 312 -0.71 -15.21 8.06
C MET A 312 0.31 -16.21 7.52
N LEU A 313 -0.15 -17.11 6.64
CA LEU A 313 0.65 -18.16 6.02
C LEU A 313 1.06 -17.83 4.57
N GLN A 314 0.36 -16.91 3.90
CA GLN A 314 0.58 -16.55 2.49
C GLN A 314 1.06 -15.10 2.27
N GLY A 315 0.86 -14.20 3.23
CA GLY A 315 1.47 -12.86 3.31
C GLY A 315 0.86 -11.73 2.47
N LYS A 316 -0.43 -11.76 2.11
CA LYS A 316 -1.06 -10.90 1.08
C LYS A 316 -2.18 -9.92 1.54
N SER A 317 -2.83 -10.12 2.68
CA SER A 317 -3.91 -9.28 3.27
C SER A 317 -3.44 -8.39 4.43
N HIS A 318 -2.21 -8.61 4.91
CA HIS A 318 -1.49 -7.74 5.84
C HIS A 318 -1.28 -6.31 5.29
N HIS A 319 -1.64 -6.06 4.03
CA HIS A 319 -1.51 -4.77 3.36
C HIS A 319 -2.84 -4.06 3.10
N ILE A 320 -3.89 -4.38 3.88
CA ILE A 320 -5.15 -3.62 3.90
C ILE A 320 -5.35 -2.99 5.29
N ALA A 321 -5.64 -1.70 5.34
CA ALA A 321 -5.91 -0.97 6.56
C ALA A 321 -7.27 -1.37 7.16
N TYR A 322 -7.28 -1.71 8.44
CA TYR A 322 -8.50 -1.84 9.22
C TYR A 322 -8.84 -0.48 9.85
N PRO A 323 -10.06 0.05 9.73
CA PRO A 323 -11.33 -0.66 9.46
C PRO A 323 -11.82 -0.66 8.00
N PHE A 324 -11.02 -0.24 7.02
CA PHE A 324 -11.42 -0.11 5.60
C PHE A 324 -11.52 -1.43 4.82
N PHE A 325 -11.17 -2.56 5.44
CA PHE A 325 -11.25 -3.87 4.81
C PHE A 325 -12.71 -4.28 4.50
N LYS A 326 -12.99 -4.50 3.21
CA LYS A 326 -14.30 -4.97 2.72
C LYS A 326 -14.23 -6.34 2.06
N ARG A 327 -13.12 -6.60 1.36
CA ARG A 327 -12.85 -7.84 0.62
C ARG A 327 -11.38 -7.96 0.27
N TYR A 328 -11.00 -9.16 -0.18
CA TYR A 328 -9.72 -9.35 -0.85
C TYR A 328 -9.69 -8.63 -2.20
N ILE A 329 -8.50 -8.16 -2.57
CA ILE A 329 -8.25 -7.33 -3.74
C ILE A 329 -7.41 -8.12 -4.74
N SER A 330 -7.84 -8.17 -6.00
CA SER A 330 -7.09 -8.83 -7.08
C SER A 330 -5.82 -8.04 -7.44
N ASP A 331 -4.86 -8.68 -8.09
CA ASP A 331 -3.59 -8.03 -8.46
C ASP A 331 -3.79 -6.81 -9.37
N ARG A 332 -4.68 -6.92 -10.37
CA ARG A 332 -4.94 -5.82 -11.32
C ARG A 332 -5.65 -4.65 -10.66
N GLU A 333 -6.59 -4.93 -9.75
CA GLU A 333 -7.25 -3.91 -8.94
C GLU A 333 -6.24 -3.20 -8.03
N ARG A 334 -5.37 -3.97 -7.36
CA ARG A 334 -4.31 -3.41 -6.51
C ARG A 334 -3.39 -2.49 -7.31
N GLN A 335 -2.92 -2.93 -8.48
CA GLN A 335 -2.06 -2.13 -9.36
C GLN A 335 -2.76 -0.86 -9.84
N SER A 336 -4.08 -0.91 -10.12
CA SER A 336 -4.86 0.29 -10.38
C SER A 336 -4.82 1.25 -9.18
N VAL A 337 -5.16 0.81 -7.97
CA VAL A 337 -5.13 1.69 -6.79
C VAL A 337 -3.73 2.28 -6.56
N MET A 338 -2.67 1.49 -6.71
CA MET A 338 -1.28 1.96 -6.57
C MET A 338 -0.89 3.02 -7.61
N HIS A 339 -1.34 2.86 -8.86
CA HIS A 339 -1.12 3.81 -9.94
C HIS A 339 -1.75 5.18 -9.66
N HIS A 340 -2.93 5.20 -9.02
CA HIS A 340 -3.65 6.43 -8.69
C HIS A 340 -3.14 7.07 -7.37
N ILE A 341 -2.93 6.28 -6.32
CA ILE A 341 -2.57 6.81 -4.99
C ILE A 341 -1.21 7.49 -4.96
N ILE A 342 -0.23 7.00 -5.74
CA ILE A 342 1.11 7.58 -5.77
C ILE A 342 1.13 8.99 -6.37
N ARG A 343 0.29 9.21 -7.39
CA ARG A 343 0.09 10.52 -8.03
C ARG A 343 -0.52 11.51 -7.06
N ALA A 344 -1.57 11.09 -6.35
CA ALA A 344 -2.24 11.90 -5.36
C ALA A 344 -1.31 12.26 -4.19
N TRP A 345 -0.48 11.31 -3.73
CA TRP A 345 0.50 11.56 -2.67
C TRP A 345 1.55 12.61 -3.08
N PHE A 346 2.23 12.42 -4.22
CA PHE A 346 3.30 13.35 -4.62
C PHE A 346 2.76 14.73 -5.02
N GLN A 347 1.57 14.82 -5.61
CA GLN A 347 0.91 16.11 -5.82
C GLN A 347 0.61 16.81 -4.47
N PHE A 348 0.02 16.08 -3.52
CA PHE A 348 -0.27 16.62 -2.20
C PHE A 348 1.01 17.05 -1.45
N ALA A 349 2.05 16.20 -1.48
CA ALA A 349 3.30 16.44 -0.79
C ALA A 349 4.03 17.65 -1.36
N GLU A 350 4.18 17.76 -2.69
CA GLU A 350 4.88 18.87 -3.34
C GLU A 350 4.18 20.21 -3.08
N VAL A 351 2.85 20.27 -3.29
CA VAL A 351 2.06 21.50 -3.07
C VAL A 351 2.12 22.00 -1.62
N ASN A 352 2.32 21.08 -0.67
CA ASN A 352 2.44 21.40 0.75
C ASN A 352 3.90 21.43 1.25
N GLY A 353 4.88 21.32 0.34
CA GLY A 353 6.30 21.44 0.62
C GLY A 353 6.91 20.30 1.43
N PHE A 354 6.32 19.10 1.42
CA PHE A 354 6.82 17.93 2.14
C PHE A 354 7.80 17.11 1.29
N ALA A 355 9.09 17.21 1.63
CA ALA A 355 10.11 16.38 1.01
C ALA A 355 9.95 14.92 1.44
N SER A 356 9.58 14.06 0.49
CA SER A 356 9.42 12.62 0.67
C SER A 356 9.84 11.88 -0.60
N TRP A 357 10.20 10.60 -0.51
CA TRP A 357 10.66 9.82 -1.66
C TRP A 357 10.24 8.35 -1.53
N ILE A 358 10.13 7.63 -2.65
CA ILE A 358 9.92 6.18 -2.62
C ILE A 358 11.22 5.47 -2.26
N ASN A 359 11.16 4.41 -1.44
CA ASN A 359 12.31 3.57 -1.11
C ASN A 359 11.91 2.08 -1.13
N HIS A 360 12.81 1.21 -0.68
CA HIS A 360 12.51 -0.19 -0.37
C HIS A 360 11.92 -0.97 -1.55
N GLY A 361 10.76 -1.63 -1.40
CA GLY A 361 10.18 -2.48 -2.44
C GLY A 361 9.82 -1.69 -3.68
N SER A 362 9.26 -0.49 -3.49
CA SER A 362 8.91 0.44 -4.57
C SER A 362 10.14 0.93 -5.34
N LEU A 363 11.24 1.25 -4.65
CA LEU A 363 12.50 1.63 -5.32
C LEU A 363 13.15 0.43 -6.05
N LEU A 364 13.01 -0.78 -5.52
CA LEU A 364 13.47 -1.99 -6.20
C LEU A 364 12.68 -2.22 -7.49
N GLY A 365 11.35 -2.09 -7.46
CA GLY A 365 10.53 -2.18 -8.67
C GLY A 365 10.87 -1.09 -9.68
N TRP A 366 11.04 0.15 -9.20
CA TRP A 366 11.52 1.25 -10.02
C TRP A 366 12.83 0.89 -10.74
N ALA A 367 13.78 0.27 -10.05
CA ALA A 367 15.08 -0.10 -10.62
C ALA A 367 15.01 -1.13 -11.77
N PHE A 368 13.93 -1.91 -11.88
CA PHE A 368 13.76 -2.87 -12.98
C PHE A 368 13.08 -2.25 -14.21
N ASN A 369 12.01 -1.48 -14.00
CA ASN A 369 11.20 -0.98 -15.12
C ASN A 369 10.38 0.27 -14.80
N GLY A 370 10.66 0.95 -13.68
CA GLY A 370 9.91 2.15 -13.28
C GLY A 370 8.50 1.88 -12.74
N LEU A 371 8.19 0.65 -12.33
CA LEU A 371 6.86 0.23 -11.84
C LEU A 371 6.94 -0.44 -10.47
N ASN A 372 5.82 -0.58 -9.78
CA ASN A 372 5.76 -1.42 -8.59
C ASN A 372 5.90 -2.90 -8.96
N MET A 373 6.47 -3.70 -8.06
CA MET A 373 6.61 -5.14 -8.31
C MET A 373 5.23 -5.82 -8.25
N PRO A 374 4.90 -6.78 -9.14
CA PRO A 374 3.54 -7.33 -9.21
C PRO A 374 3.04 -7.99 -7.93
N TRP A 375 3.94 -8.60 -7.15
CA TRP A 375 3.61 -9.24 -5.86
C TRP A 375 3.74 -8.29 -4.67
N ASP A 376 4.28 -7.09 -4.88
CA ASP A 376 4.39 -6.10 -3.81
C ASP A 376 3.03 -5.44 -3.59
N THR A 377 2.65 -5.31 -2.33
CA THR A 377 1.26 -5.07 -1.94
C THR A 377 0.99 -3.69 -1.37
N ASP A 378 2.04 -2.91 -1.12
CA ASP A 378 2.01 -1.52 -0.71
C ASP A 378 3.05 -0.70 -1.49
N ILE A 379 3.15 0.59 -1.14
CA ILE A 379 4.21 1.49 -1.56
C ILE A 379 4.90 2.01 -0.31
N ASP A 380 6.22 1.97 -0.32
CA ASP A 380 7.06 2.50 0.75
C ASP A 380 7.53 3.91 0.42
N VAL A 381 7.14 4.89 1.24
CA VAL A 381 7.64 6.26 1.21
C VAL A 381 8.44 6.55 2.48
N GLN A 382 9.49 7.34 2.33
CA GLN A 382 10.28 7.86 3.44
C GLN A 382 10.32 9.38 3.41
N MET A 383 10.48 9.97 4.59
CA MET A 383 10.70 11.40 4.78
C MET A 383 11.50 11.68 6.05
N PRO A 384 12.12 12.85 6.22
CA PRO A 384 12.79 13.24 7.46
C PRO A 384 11.79 13.38 8.62
N ILE A 385 12.22 13.09 9.85
CA ILE A 385 11.37 13.14 11.03
C ILE A 385 10.78 14.53 11.31
N ALA A 386 11.51 15.62 11.06
CA ALA A 386 10.99 16.98 11.23
C ALA A 386 9.89 17.32 10.22
N GLN A 387 10.02 16.83 8.98
CA GLN A 387 8.99 16.96 7.95
C GLN A 387 7.73 16.18 8.35
N LEU A 388 7.89 14.98 8.93
CA LEU A 388 6.76 14.19 9.44
C LEU A 388 6.07 14.87 10.64
N ASP A 389 6.83 15.45 11.57
CA ASP A 389 6.26 16.25 12.66
C ASP A 389 5.39 17.40 12.13
N ARG A 390 5.90 18.14 11.15
CA ARG A 390 5.15 19.21 10.48
C ARG A 390 3.89 18.67 9.77
N LEU A 391 4.00 17.50 9.13
CA LEU A 391 2.85 16.82 8.52
C LEU A 391 1.81 16.43 9.57
N ALA A 392 2.25 15.93 10.73
CA ALA A 392 1.39 15.51 11.82
C ALA A 392 0.61 16.70 12.42
N ARG A 393 1.28 17.83 12.65
CA ARG A 393 0.65 19.03 13.20
C ARG A 393 -0.35 19.68 12.24
N ASN A 394 0.01 19.75 10.96
CA ASN A 394 -0.75 20.55 10.00
C ASN A 394 -1.79 19.73 9.25
N TYR A 395 -1.54 18.44 8.97
CA TYR A 395 -2.29 17.64 8.01
C TYR A 395 -2.77 16.27 8.50
N ASN A 396 -2.44 15.84 9.72
CA ASN A 396 -3.00 14.58 10.25
C ASN A 396 -4.54 14.60 10.19
N ARG A 397 -5.15 13.48 9.79
CA ARG A 397 -6.60 13.33 9.57
C ARG A 397 -7.12 14.26 8.48
N THR A 398 -6.39 14.34 7.37
CA THR A 398 -6.86 14.99 6.14
C THR A 398 -7.37 13.93 5.17
N LEU A 399 -8.51 14.19 4.53
CA LEU A 399 -8.97 13.37 3.42
C LEU A 399 -8.65 14.07 2.09
N VAL A 400 -7.87 13.45 1.22
CA VAL A 400 -7.50 14.02 -0.08
C VAL A 400 -8.31 13.35 -1.18
N MET A 401 -8.98 14.13 -2.01
CA MET A 401 -9.72 13.68 -3.19
C MET A 401 -8.86 13.84 -4.44
N GLU A 402 -8.78 12.78 -5.22
CA GLU A 402 -8.18 12.81 -6.55
C GLU A 402 -8.98 13.74 -7.49
N ASN A 403 -8.30 14.32 -8.48
CA ASN A 403 -8.96 15.05 -9.54
C ASN A 403 -9.92 14.10 -10.29
N PRO A 404 -11.22 14.44 -10.41
CA PRO A 404 -12.25 13.57 -11.00
C PRO A 404 -12.04 13.31 -12.51
N ARG A 405 -11.13 14.08 -13.13
CA ARG A 405 -10.65 13.80 -14.47
C ARG A 405 -9.83 12.53 -14.51
N TYR A 406 -9.11 12.12 -13.47
CA TYR A 406 -8.20 10.99 -13.55
C TYR A 406 -8.75 9.74 -12.88
N GLY A 407 -9.45 9.89 -11.75
CA GLY A 407 -10.05 8.79 -11.01
C GLY A 407 -11.05 9.28 -9.95
N ASN A 408 -11.49 8.38 -9.07
CA ASN A 408 -12.40 8.69 -7.96
C ASN A 408 -11.77 8.38 -6.59
N GLY A 409 -10.44 8.30 -6.54
CA GLY A 409 -9.67 7.99 -5.35
C GLY A 409 -9.88 9.00 -4.23
N ARG A 410 -9.95 8.50 -2.99
CA ARG A 410 -10.09 9.30 -1.77
C ARG A 410 -9.18 8.71 -0.71
N TYR A 411 -8.29 9.55 -0.20
CA TYR A 411 -7.13 9.08 0.55
C TYR A 411 -7.10 9.70 1.95
N TRP A 412 -7.14 8.86 2.96
CA TRP A 412 -7.09 9.24 4.36
C TRP A 412 -5.64 9.29 4.84
N LEU A 413 -5.16 10.49 5.18
CA LEU A 413 -3.86 10.69 5.79
C LEU A 413 -3.96 10.52 7.31
N GLU A 414 -3.24 9.55 7.84
CA GLU A 414 -3.18 9.27 9.27
C GLU A 414 -1.73 9.16 9.74
N VAL A 415 -1.37 9.97 10.74
CA VAL A 415 -0.07 9.91 11.40
C VAL A 415 -0.24 9.25 12.77
N ALA A 416 0.53 8.20 13.02
CA ALA A 416 0.54 7.48 14.28
C ALA A 416 1.14 8.38 15.37
N PRO A 417 0.49 8.58 16.53
CA PRO A 417 1.00 9.47 17.57
C PRO A 417 2.37 9.06 18.10
N THR A 418 2.76 7.79 17.92
CA THR A 418 4.05 7.24 18.35
C THR A 418 5.23 7.64 17.46
N TYR A 419 5.03 8.43 16.38
CA TYR A 419 6.09 8.78 15.42
C TYR A 419 7.33 9.45 16.04
N ILE A 420 7.15 10.15 17.17
CA ILE A 420 8.12 11.06 17.77
C ILE A 420 9.50 10.47 18.13
N ARG A 421 9.60 9.15 18.37
CA ARG A 421 10.87 8.42 18.59
C ARG A 421 10.68 6.90 18.43
N GLN A 422 11.78 6.15 18.51
CA GLN A 422 11.87 4.69 18.30
C GLN A 422 10.85 3.82 19.07
N GLY A 423 10.66 4.09 20.36
CA GLY A 423 9.75 3.35 21.24
C GLY A 423 10.08 1.87 21.46
N ASN A 424 9.05 1.08 21.76
CA ASN A 424 9.19 -0.33 22.18
C ASN A 424 9.44 -1.36 21.06
N GLY A 425 9.61 -0.90 19.81
CA GLY A 425 9.86 -1.76 18.65
C GLY A 425 8.66 -2.58 18.16
N ARG A 426 7.41 -2.15 18.44
CA ARG A 426 6.19 -2.81 17.94
C ARG A 426 5.43 -2.03 16.86
N SER A 427 5.72 -0.74 16.72
CA SER A 427 5.13 0.15 15.70
C SER A 427 6.25 0.72 14.84
N PHE A 428 6.42 0.18 13.62
CA PHE A 428 7.50 0.56 12.71
C PHE A 428 7.12 1.62 11.68
N ILE A 429 5.82 1.76 11.41
CA ILE A 429 5.28 2.72 10.44
C ILE A 429 4.75 3.92 11.19
N ASP A 430 5.04 5.11 10.66
CA ASP A 430 4.77 6.37 11.33
C ASP A 430 3.55 7.10 10.75
N ALA A 431 3.28 6.95 9.46
CA ALA A 431 2.06 7.46 8.84
C ALA A 431 1.57 6.56 7.70
N ARG A 432 0.30 6.72 7.34
CA ARG A 432 -0.33 6.06 6.19
C ARG A 432 -1.14 7.03 5.38
N PHE A 433 -1.09 6.85 4.07
CA PHE A 433 -2.02 7.47 3.13
C PHE A 433 -2.90 6.34 2.55
N VAL A 434 -4.15 6.26 3.01
CA VAL A 434 -5.02 5.07 2.83
C VAL A 434 -6.13 5.37 1.84
N ASP A 435 -6.25 4.59 0.77
CA ASP A 435 -7.44 4.59 -0.08
C ASP A 435 -8.65 4.07 0.72
N ILE A 436 -9.64 4.94 0.96
CA ILE A 436 -10.78 4.61 1.84
C ILE A 436 -11.75 3.59 1.20
N GLN A 437 -11.62 3.35 -0.11
CA GLN A 437 -12.50 2.43 -0.82
C GLN A 437 -12.05 0.98 -0.67
N SER A 438 -10.75 0.71 -0.82
CA SER A 438 -10.13 -0.61 -0.78
C SER A 438 -9.40 -0.91 0.54
N GLY A 439 -8.95 0.13 1.23
CA GLY A 439 -8.05 0.06 2.38
C GLY A 439 -6.58 -0.17 2.02
N LEU A 440 -6.20 -0.20 0.73
CA LEU A 440 -4.80 -0.18 0.32
C LEU A 440 -4.15 1.16 0.68
N TYR A 441 -2.84 1.20 0.86
CA TYR A 441 -2.16 2.38 1.39
C TYR A 441 -0.73 2.53 0.92
N ILE A 442 -0.20 3.74 1.10
CA ILE A 442 1.23 4.04 1.17
C ILE A 442 1.65 4.00 2.64
N ASP A 443 2.70 3.24 2.95
CA ASP A 443 3.36 3.28 4.26
C ASP A 443 4.43 4.39 4.23
N ILE A 444 4.35 5.30 5.20
CA ILE A 444 5.28 6.43 5.35
C ILE A 444 6.10 6.20 6.61
N SER A 445 7.42 6.09 6.44
CA SER A 445 8.37 5.92 7.53
C SER A 445 9.23 7.17 7.68
N ALA A 446 9.35 7.69 8.90
CA ALA A 446 10.32 8.74 9.16
C ALA A 446 11.74 8.17 9.22
N LEU A 447 12.70 8.96 8.74
CA LEU A 447 14.11 8.77 9.02
C LEU A 447 14.57 9.78 10.08
N SER A 448 15.25 9.28 11.10
CA SER A 448 15.85 10.11 12.13
C SER A 448 17.33 9.76 12.35
N HIS A 449 18.11 10.76 12.69
CA HIS A 449 19.41 10.59 13.31
C HIS A 449 19.21 10.35 14.81
N THR A 450 19.89 9.35 15.36
CA THR A 450 19.85 9.03 16.78
C THR A 450 21.26 8.80 17.31
N GLU A 451 21.42 8.84 18.64
CA GLU A 451 22.69 8.59 19.31
C GLU A 451 23.09 7.10 19.29
N VAL A 452 22.23 6.23 18.73
CA VAL A 452 22.55 4.81 18.56
C VAL A 452 23.50 4.67 17.37
N PRO A 453 24.68 4.06 17.53
CA PRO A 453 25.60 3.89 16.41
C PRO A 453 25.01 2.91 15.38
N PRO A 454 25.22 3.15 14.06
CA PRO A 454 24.85 2.17 13.05
C PRO A 454 25.65 0.87 13.25
N PRO A 455 25.11 -0.28 12.78
CA PRO A 455 25.86 -1.53 12.76
C PRO A 455 27.21 -1.33 12.06
N THR A 456 28.31 -1.59 12.75
CA THR A 456 29.65 -1.51 12.15
C THR A 456 29.80 -2.58 11.08
N ASP A 457 30.35 -2.21 9.91
CA ASP A 457 30.92 -3.18 9.01
C ASP A 457 32.14 -3.88 9.67
N LYS A 458 32.65 -4.94 9.04
CA LYS A 458 33.83 -5.68 9.53
C LYS A 458 35.10 -4.81 9.65
N ASN A 459 35.08 -3.55 9.23
CA ASN A 459 36.21 -2.63 9.20
C ASN A 459 36.10 -1.49 10.22
N GLY A 460 35.03 -1.43 11.03
CA GLY A 460 34.99 -0.66 12.28
C GLY A 460 35.17 0.86 12.16
N LYS A 461 34.96 1.46 10.99
CA LYS A 461 35.17 2.90 10.80
C LYS A 461 33.85 3.67 10.85
N LEU A 462 33.53 4.21 12.02
CA LEU A 462 32.53 5.28 12.17
C LEU A 462 33.11 6.55 11.57
N VAL A 463 32.49 7.06 10.50
CA VAL A 463 32.81 8.37 9.92
C VAL A 463 31.62 9.26 10.20
N ASP A 464 31.73 10.08 11.24
CA ASP A 464 30.71 11.06 11.62
C ASP A 464 31.14 12.43 11.09
N ASN A 465 30.95 12.65 9.79
CA ASN A 465 30.93 13.98 9.20
C ASN A 465 29.49 14.27 8.74
N LEU A 466 29.09 15.53 8.59
CA LEU A 466 27.72 15.90 8.23
C LEU A 466 27.24 15.27 6.91
N SER A 467 28.15 15.05 5.94
CA SER A 467 27.84 14.34 4.68
C SER A 467 27.69 12.82 4.84
N THR A 468 28.12 12.25 5.96
CA THR A 468 28.03 10.83 6.31
C THR A 468 27.12 10.57 7.51
N MET A 469 26.37 11.59 7.98
CA MET A 469 25.43 11.42 9.08
C MET A 469 24.52 10.23 8.80
N SER A 470 24.46 9.33 9.78
CA SER A 470 23.69 8.09 9.70
C SER A 470 22.28 8.33 10.20
N VAL A 471 21.29 7.95 9.40
CA VAL A 471 19.86 8.06 9.71
C VAL A 471 19.20 6.70 9.55
N HIS A 472 18.12 6.47 10.27
CA HIS A 472 17.39 5.21 10.16
C HIS A 472 15.89 5.38 10.38
N CYS A 473 15.10 4.45 9.85
CA CYS A 473 13.72 4.30 10.25
C CYS A 473 13.61 3.45 11.52
N LYS A 474 12.39 3.33 12.06
CA LYS A 474 12.13 2.52 13.27
C LYS A 474 12.42 1.03 13.13
N ASN A 475 12.53 0.52 11.90
CA ASN A 475 12.94 -0.86 11.66
C ASN A 475 14.46 -1.02 11.55
N TRP A 476 15.25 -0.01 11.95
CA TRP A 476 16.71 0.00 11.88
C TRP A 476 17.27 -0.21 10.47
N ASN A 477 16.55 0.25 9.44
CA ASN A 477 17.11 0.37 8.11
C ASN A 477 17.94 1.65 8.05
N TRP A 478 19.25 1.48 7.99
CA TRP A 478 20.23 2.57 8.05
C TRP A 478 20.57 3.10 6.66
N HIS A 479 20.76 4.41 6.58
CA HIS A 479 21.17 5.14 5.40
C HIS A 479 22.15 6.26 5.79
N SER A 480 23.11 6.55 4.93
CA SER A 480 23.92 7.77 5.04
C SER A 480 23.29 8.91 4.25
N LEU A 481 23.51 10.16 4.69
CA LEU A 481 23.00 11.31 3.93
C LEU A 481 23.55 11.41 2.51
N ASP A 482 24.81 11.04 2.22
CA ASP A 482 25.33 11.03 0.84
C ASP A 482 24.71 9.94 -0.06
N GLU A 483 24.10 8.90 0.52
CA GLU A 483 23.26 7.97 -0.26
C GLU A 483 21.90 8.59 -0.60
N LEU A 484 21.33 9.37 0.33
CA LEU A 484 19.98 9.92 0.20
C LEU A 484 19.94 11.24 -0.58
N LEU A 485 20.86 12.16 -0.30
CA LEU A 485 20.70 13.59 -0.60
C LEU A 485 21.65 14.13 -1.69
N PRO A 486 21.19 15.10 -2.50
CA PRO A 486 19.79 15.55 -2.59
C PRO A 486 18.91 14.44 -3.18
N ILE A 487 17.66 14.34 -2.70
CA ILE A 487 16.70 13.46 -3.37
C ILE A 487 16.43 14.02 -4.76
N ARG A 488 16.16 13.14 -5.72
CA ARG A 488 16.05 13.52 -7.14
C ARG A 488 14.77 13.02 -7.76
N HIS A 489 14.28 13.81 -8.70
CA HIS A 489 13.09 13.48 -9.47
C HIS A 489 13.31 12.26 -10.38
N THR A 490 12.24 11.50 -10.59
CA THR A 490 12.13 10.40 -11.57
C THR A 490 10.66 10.12 -11.88
N TYR A 491 10.40 9.17 -12.78
CA TYR A 491 9.06 8.66 -13.04
C TYR A 491 8.88 7.25 -12.47
N PHE A 492 7.80 7.05 -11.71
CA PHE A 492 7.36 5.77 -11.18
C PHE A 492 5.87 5.59 -11.46
N GLU A 493 5.45 4.46 -12.02
CA GLU A 493 4.07 4.26 -12.51
C GLU A 493 3.66 5.35 -13.54
N GLY A 494 4.64 5.95 -14.23
CA GLY A 494 4.43 7.08 -15.15
C GLY A 494 4.15 8.43 -14.48
N ALA A 495 4.28 8.52 -13.16
CA ALA A 495 4.07 9.72 -12.35
C ALA A 495 5.40 10.31 -11.88
N SER A 496 5.46 11.63 -11.77
CA SER A 496 6.57 12.34 -11.12
C SER A 496 6.64 11.94 -9.64
N VAL A 497 7.81 11.45 -9.22
CA VAL A 497 8.11 11.08 -7.83
C VAL A 497 9.55 11.48 -7.49
N TYR A 498 9.92 11.39 -6.20
CA TYR A 498 11.32 11.46 -5.77
C TYR A 498 11.86 10.09 -5.38
N ILE A 499 13.18 9.93 -5.58
CA ILE A 499 14.00 8.80 -5.12
C ILE A 499 15.29 9.32 -4.47
N PRO A 500 16.00 8.48 -3.69
CA PRO A 500 17.32 8.81 -3.18
C PRO A 500 18.33 9.17 -4.29
N LYS A 501 19.37 9.92 -3.95
CA LYS A 501 20.49 10.22 -4.85
C LYS A 501 21.11 8.94 -5.43
N LYS A 502 21.48 7.99 -4.57
CA LYS A 502 22.03 6.68 -4.94
C LYS A 502 20.96 5.61 -4.78
N VAL A 503 20.83 4.73 -5.77
CA VAL A 503 19.82 3.66 -5.78
C VAL A 503 20.45 2.30 -5.53
N LYS A 504 21.60 2.01 -6.17
CA LYS A 504 22.17 0.66 -6.13
C LYS A 504 22.60 0.23 -4.73
N GLU A 505 23.31 1.09 -4.02
CA GLU A 505 23.86 0.74 -2.69
C GLU A 505 22.77 0.54 -1.62
N PRO A 506 21.79 1.44 -1.44
CA PRO A 506 20.69 1.19 -0.48
C PRO A 506 19.91 -0.10 -0.77
N LEU A 507 19.68 -0.42 -2.05
CA LEU A 507 19.01 -1.67 -2.43
C LEU A 507 19.86 -2.91 -2.15
N LYS A 508 21.17 -2.86 -2.41
CA LYS A 508 22.09 -3.96 -2.08
C LYS A 508 22.21 -4.17 -0.58
N HIS A 509 22.24 -3.10 0.22
CA HIS A 509 22.27 -3.19 1.68
C HIS A 509 21.02 -3.89 2.22
N LYS A 510 19.84 -3.57 1.68
CA LYS A 510 18.57 -4.13 2.14
C LYS A 510 18.28 -5.54 1.60
N TYR A 511 18.49 -5.77 0.31
CA TYR A 511 18.05 -6.99 -0.40
C TYR A 511 19.20 -7.90 -0.85
N GLY A 512 20.45 -7.49 -0.62
CA GLY A 512 21.65 -8.23 -1.00
C GLY A 512 22.16 -7.93 -2.41
N ALA A 513 23.40 -8.35 -2.69
CA ALA A 513 24.10 -8.03 -3.94
C ALA A 513 23.41 -8.51 -5.23
N LYS A 514 22.52 -9.52 -5.13
CA LYS A 514 21.80 -10.10 -6.27
C LYS A 514 20.44 -9.44 -6.54
N ALA A 515 20.02 -8.47 -5.74
CA ALA A 515 18.68 -7.87 -5.82
C ALA A 515 18.36 -7.30 -7.21
N LEU A 516 19.35 -6.69 -7.86
CA LEU A 516 19.21 -6.07 -9.18
C LEU A 516 19.53 -7.00 -10.36
N THR A 517 19.92 -8.24 -10.09
CA THR A 517 20.36 -9.19 -11.13
C THR A 517 19.59 -10.51 -11.10
N ASN A 518 18.74 -10.72 -10.11
CA ASN A 518 17.88 -11.90 -10.04
C ASN A 518 16.59 -11.64 -10.82
N TYR A 519 16.45 -12.28 -11.98
CA TYR A 519 15.27 -12.18 -12.85
C TYR A 519 14.19 -13.23 -12.54
N HIS A 520 14.29 -13.95 -11.41
CA HIS A 520 13.27 -14.88 -10.94
C HIS A 520 12.97 -14.68 -9.46
N PHE A 521 11.74 -14.31 -9.13
CA PHE A 521 11.31 -14.10 -7.75
C PHE A 521 9.80 -14.26 -7.62
N HIS A 522 9.32 -14.79 -6.48
CA HIS A 522 7.89 -14.98 -6.18
C HIS A 522 7.03 -15.56 -7.34
N ASN A 523 7.50 -16.62 -8.01
CA ASN A 523 6.83 -17.25 -9.16
C ASN A 523 6.63 -16.30 -10.37
N HIS A 524 7.55 -15.35 -10.53
CA HIS A 524 7.61 -14.47 -11.69
C HIS A 524 8.99 -14.52 -12.31
N ASN A 525 9.03 -14.29 -13.62
CA ASN A 525 10.23 -14.09 -14.41
C ASN A 525 10.22 -12.70 -15.04
N TYR A 526 11.35 -12.00 -15.00
CA TYR A 526 11.51 -10.72 -15.70
C TYR A 526 11.84 -10.97 -17.17
N GLN A 527 10.93 -10.57 -18.06
CA GLN A 527 11.05 -10.69 -19.51
C GLN A 527 11.54 -9.38 -20.11
N SER A 528 12.85 -9.27 -20.33
CA SER A 528 13.50 -8.03 -20.77
C SER A 528 13.00 -7.52 -22.12
N ASP A 529 12.55 -8.41 -23.01
CA ASP A 529 12.05 -8.07 -24.34
C ASP A 529 10.71 -7.32 -24.32
N ILE A 530 9.94 -7.45 -23.23
CA ILE A 530 8.72 -6.66 -22.96
C ILE A 530 8.85 -5.79 -21.70
N SER A 531 10.03 -5.78 -21.06
CA SER A 531 10.36 -5.03 -19.83
C SER A 531 9.38 -5.25 -18.68
N LEU A 532 8.95 -6.50 -18.46
CA LEU A 532 7.90 -6.83 -17.49
C LEU A 532 8.25 -8.05 -16.62
N TRP A 533 7.86 -7.97 -15.35
CA TRP A 533 7.72 -9.14 -14.49
C TRP A 533 6.44 -9.90 -14.85
N VAL A 534 6.58 -11.16 -15.26
CA VAL A 534 5.46 -11.99 -15.71
C VAL A 534 5.33 -13.21 -14.80
N ASN A 535 4.12 -13.48 -14.32
CA ASN A 535 3.84 -14.69 -13.53
C ASN A 535 4.14 -15.94 -14.37
N ASP A 536 4.84 -16.91 -13.78
CA ASP A 536 5.28 -18.14 -14.44
C ASP A 536 4.11 -19.00 -14.96
N GLN A 537 2.94 -18.95 -14.31
CA GLN A 537 1.72 -19.62 -14.78
C GLN A 537 1.15 -19.00 -16.05
N VAL A 538 1.35 -17.69 -16.24
CA VAL A 538 0.92 -16.97 -17.45
C VAL A 538 1.94 -17.20 -18.56
N CYS A 539 3.22 -17.03 -18.26
CA CYS A 539 4.29 -17.27 -19.22
C CYS A 539 5.63 -17.52 -18.55
N ALA A 540 5.93 -18.80 -18.25
CA ALA A 540 7.19 -19.22 -17.63
C ALA A 540 8.43 -18.91 -18.49
N ASN A 541 8.28 -18.88 -19.81
CA ASN A 541 9.36 -18.53 -20.73
C ASN A 541 8.80 -17.71 -21.88
N PRO A 542 9.49 -16.64 -22.33
CA PRO A 542 9.07 -15.88 -23.50
C PRO A 542 8.98 -16.82 -24.70
N PRO A 543 7.95 -16.71 -25.57
CA PRO A 543 7.65 -17.69 -26.62
C PRO A 543 8.63 -17.67 -27.81
N PHE A 544 9.89 -17.30 -27.59
CA PHE A 544 10.88 -17.03 -28.63
C PHE A 544 11.62 -18.27 -29.14
N SER A 545 11.61 -18.41 -30.47
CA SER A 545 12.69 -18.97 -31.29
C SER A 545 13.31 -17.79 -32.04
N LYS A 546 14.63 -17.81 -32.30
CA LYS A 546 15.46 -16.72 -32.89
C LYS A 546 14.93 -16.07 -34.19
N THR A 547 13.80 -16.52 -34.73
CA THR A 547 13.24 -16.14 -36.04
C THR A 547 11.81 -15.55 -36.02
N LYS A 548 11.12 -15.43 -34.87
CA LYS A 548 9.75 -14.83 -34.82
C LYS A 548 9.61 -13.79 -33.71
N SER A 549 9.38 -12.52 -34.09
CA SER A 549 9.07 -11.42 -33.18
C SER A 549 7.76 -11.67 -32.41
N ARG A 550 7.73 -11.37 -31.10
CA ARG A 550 6.51 -11.33 -30.28
C ARG A 550 5.54 -10.23 -30.73
N PHE A 551 6.07 -9.24 -31.44
CA PHE A 551 5.36 -8.06 -31.89
C PHE A 551 4.91 -8.19 -33.34
N ASN A 552 3.80 -7.54 -33.67
CA ASN A 552 3.39 -7.37 -35.07
C ASN A 552 4.21 -6.25 -35.74
N LYS A 553 3.92 -6.00 -37.02
CA LYS A 553 4.57 -4.92 -37.80
C LYS A 553 4.35 -3.50 -37.24
N TYR A 554 3.44 -3.33 -36.30
CA TYR A 554 3.13 -2.07 -35.62
C TYR A 554 3.69 -2.03 -34.18
N GLN A 555 4.64 -2.90 -33.85
CA GLN A 555 5.25 -3.01 -32.50
C GLN A 555 4.24 -3.31 -31.37
N GLN A 556 3.07 -3.84 -31.71
CA GLN A 556 2.09 -4.28 -30.71
C GLN A 556 2.35 -5.73 -30.35
N LEU A 557 2.32 -6.05 -29.05
CA LEU A 557 2.47 -7.40 -28.57
C LEU A 557 1.32 -8.26 -29.12
N THR A 558 1.64 -9.30 -29.90
CA THR A 558 0.61 -10.18 -30.47
C THR A 558 0.03 -11.11 -29.41
N LYS A 559 -1.17 -11.67 -29.63
CA LYS A 559 -1.74 -12.68 -28.72
C LYS A 559 -0.79 -13.85 -28.48
N LYS A 560 -0.16 -14.36 -29.54
CA LYS A 560 0.86 -15.42 -29.42
C LYS A 560 2.11 -14.94 -28.67
N GLY A 561 2.55 -13.71 -28.93
CA GLY A 561 3.65 -13.07 -28.22
C GLY A 561 3.38 -12.87 -26.72
N ALA A 562 2.12 -12.66 -26.34
CA ALA A 562 1.65 -12.61 -24.97
C ALA A 562 1.31 -14.01 -24.39
N CYS A 563 1.88 -15.08 -24.95
CA CYS A 563 1.68 -16.46 -24.47
C CYS A 563 0.19 -16.87 -24.49
N ASN A 564 -0.57 -16.31 -25.44
CA ASN A 564 -2.02 -16.41 -25.58
C ASN A 564 -2.84 -15.82 -24.42
N SER A 565 -2.21 -15.07 -23.52
CA SER A 565 -2.86 -14.37 -22.41
C SER A 565 -3.31 -12.98 -22.82
N LYS A 566 -4.62 -12.73 -22.75
CA LYS A 566 -5.19 -11.39 -22.90
C LYS A 566 -4.73 -10.46 -21.78
N VAL A 567 -4.62 -10.98 -20.55
CA VAL A 567 -4.17 -10.23 -19.37
C VAL A 567 -2.75 -9.69 -19.58
N LEU A 568 -1.83 -10.53 -20.07
CA LEU A 568 -0.46 -10.09 -20.35
C LEU A 568 -0.40 -9.07 -21.51
N GLN A 569 -1.26 -9.24 -22.52
CA GLN A 569 -1.34 -8.26 -23.61
C GLN A 569 -1.87 -6.90 -23.14
N ASP A 570 -2.88 -6.90 -22.27
CA ASP A 570 -3.44 -5.69 -21.66
C ASP A 570 -2.41 -5.01 -20.76
N GLU A 571 -1.75 -5.78 -19.89
CA GLU A 571 -0.69 -5.29 -19.00
C GLU A 571 0.47 -4.65 -19.79
N TYR A 572 0.91 -5.29 -20.89
CA TYR A 572 1.89 -4.68 -21.78
C TYR A 572 1.42 -3.33 -22.35
N ASN A 573 0.15 -3.21 -22.75
CA ASN A 573 -0.36 -1.95 -23.27
C ASN A 573 -0.37 -0.84 -22.21
N ILE A 574 -0.64 -1.19 -20.95
CA ILE A 574 -0.65 -0.27 -19.81
C ILE A 574 0.75 0.28 -19.54
N VAL A 575 1.75 -0.60 -19.56
CA VAL A 575 3.07 -0.28 -18.99
C VAL A 575 4.12 0.14 -20.01
N LYS A 576 3.95 -0.20 -21.30
CA LYS A 576 5.00 -0.01 -22.34
C LYS A 576 5.56 1.41 -22.39
N GLU A 577 4.73 2.45 -22.23
CA GLU A 577 5.20 3.84 -22.28
C GLU A 577 6.00 4.20 -21.01
N CYS A 578 5.56 3.71 -19.85
CA CYS A 578 6.28 3.87 -18.57
C CYS A 578 7.64 3.18 -18.62
N THR A 579 7.68 1.92 -19.06
CA THR A 579 8.92 1.11 -19.08
C THR A 579 9.88 1.61 -20.16
N GLN A 580 9.38 2.03 -21.32
CA GLN A 580 10.19 2.67 -22.35
C GLN A 580 10.84 3.95 -21.82
N ARG A 581 10.06 4.87 -21.24
CA ARG A 581 10.59 6.11 -20.66
C ARG A 581 11.62 5.82 -19.57
N HIS A 582 11.33 4.86 -18.69
CA HIS A 582 12.27 4.46 -17.65
C HIS A 582 13.60 3.98 -18.23
N HIS A 583 13.56 3.11 -19.24
CA HIS A 583 14.76 2.61 -19.93
C HIS A 583 15.54 3.72 -20.63
N GLU A 584 14.86 4.66 -21.28
CA GLU A 584 15.51 5.78 -21.97
C GLU A 584 16.29 6.67 -21.01
N LEU A 585 15.72 6.95 -19.83
CA LEU A 585 16.26 7.88 -18.84
C LEU A 585 17.24 7.25 -17.86
N ASN A 586 17.08 5.98 -17.49
CA ASN A 586 17.75 5.38 -16.32
C ASN A 586 18.61 4.15 -16.67
N GLN A 587 19.31 4.18 -17.81
CA GLN A 587 20.28 3.13 -18.16
C GLN A 587 21.36 2.93 -17.09
N ASP A 588 21.77 4.03 -16.43
CA ASP A 588 22.45 3.99 -15.15
C ASP A 588 21.49 4.44 -14.05
N LEU A 589 21.17 3.53 -13.13
CA LEU A 589 20.24 3.78 -12.02
C LEU A 589 20.71 4.88 -11.07
N ASP A 590 21.99 5.21 -11.00
CA ASP A 590 22.52 6.27 -10.13
C ASP A 590 22.78 7.59 -10.89
N GLN A 591 22.79 7.55 -12.23
CA GLN A 591 23.12 8.69 -13.10
C GLN A 591 22.11 8.78 -14.27
N PRO A 592 20.93 9.38 -14.04
CA PRO A 592 19.92 9.49 -15.09
C PRO A 592 20.40 10.42 -16.21
N LYS A 593 19.91 10.18 -17.43
CA LYS A 593 20.08 11.14 -18.54
C LYS A 593 19.39 12.44 -18.20
N PHE A 594 19.88 13.54 -18.78
CA PHE A 594 19.22 14.84 -18.65
C PHE A 594 17.85 14.81 -19.33
N TYR A 595 16.84 15.34 -18.63
CA TYR A 595 15.54 15.68 -19.17
C TYR A 595 15.02 16.94 -18.47
N ASP A 596 14.13 17.66 -19.15
CA ASP A 596 13.41 18.80 -18.60
C ASP A 596 12.01 18.37 -18.16
N ILE A 597 11.69 18.64 -16.90
CA ILE A 597 10.45 18.20 -16.25
C ILE A 597 9.26 18.98 -16.83
N ALA A 598 9.42 20.27 -17.06
CA ALA A 598 8.36 21.15 -17.54
C ALA A 598 7.89 20.73 -18.94
N THR A 599 8.80 20.30 -19.81
CA THR A 599 8.44 19.77 -21.13
C THR A 599 7.95 18.33 -21.06
N MET A 600 8.65 17.44 -20.35
CA MET A 600 8.36 16.01 -20.35
C MET A 600 7.04 15.65 -19.63
N GLY A 601 6.78 16.25 -18.47
CA GLY A 601 5.57 16.03 -17.65
C GLY A 601 5.27 14.58 -17.28
N ASP A 602 4.16 14.37 -16.58
CA ASP A 602 3.64 13.03 -16.29
C ASP A 602 3.14 12.32 -17.55
N LEU A 603 3.23 11.00 -17.57
CA LEU A 603 2.56 10.19 -18.59
C LEU A 603 1.03 10.17 -18.36
N PRO A 604 0.24 9.89 -19.41
CA PRO A 604 -1.19 9.62 -19.28
C PRO A 604 -1.52 8.59 -18.20
N ILE A 605 -2.75 8.65 -17.68
CA ILE A 605 -3.30 7.56 -16.88
C ILE A 605 -3.57 6.38 -17.81
N PHE A 606 -2.92 5.25 -17.53
CA PHE A 606 -3.03 4.05 -18.35
C PHE A 606 -3.92 2.96 -17.77
N ARG A 607 -4.31 3.08 -16.49
CA ARG A 607 -5.21 2.14 -15.81
C ARG A 607 -6.53 2.82 -15.49
N LYS A 608 -7.65 2.13 -15.67
CA LYS A 608 -8.94 2.58 -15.14
C LYS A 608 -8.88 2.63 -13.61
N ASP A 609 -9.56 3.62 -13.04
CA ASP A 609 -9.95 3.60 -11.63
C ASP A 609 -10.73 2.30 -11.33
N ALA A 610 -10.41 1.67 -10.21
CA ALA A 610 -10.97 0.37 -9.84
C ALA A 610 -12.49 0.38 -9.72
N TRP A 611 -13.08 1.44 -9.16
CA TRP A 611 -14.54 1.51 -9.04
C TRP A 611 -15.19 1.68 -10.42
N ASP A 612 -14.62 2.55 -11.27
CA ASP A 612 -15.10 2.74 -12.64
C ASP A 612 -15.01 1.44 -13.47
N TYR A 613 -13.93 0.67 -13.34
CA TYR A 613 -13.77 -0.62 -14.01
C TYR A 613 -14.94 -1.58 -13.69
N TYR A 614 -15.21 -1.82 -12.40
CA TYR A 614 -16.28 -2.73 -12.00
C TYR A 614 -17.67 -2.18 -12.32
N TYR A 615 -17.86 -0.85 -12.16
CA TYR A 615 -19.12 -0.19 -12.47
C TYR A 615 -19.46 -0.33 -13.97
N GLU A 616 -18.53 -0.03 -14.86
CA GLU A 616 -18.73 -0.10 -16.30
C GLU A 616 -19.07 -1.53 -16.78
N ILE A 617 -18.40 -2.54 -16.24
CA ILE A 617 -18.68 -3.94 -16.58
C ILE A 617 -20.08 -4.35 -16.13
N ASN A 618 -20.44 -4.07 -14.86
CA ASN A 618 -21.74 -4.43 -14.31
C ASN A 618 -22.92 -3.73 -14.99
N HIS A 619 -22.69 -2.56 -15.60
CA HIS A 619 -23.71 -1.76 -16.29
C HIS A 619 -23.61 -1.83 -17.82
N HIS A 620 -22.79 -2.74 -18.37
CA HIS A 620 -22.59 -2.91 -19.81
C HIS A 620 -22.19 -1.61 -20.55
N LEU A 621 -21.39 -0.77 -19.89
CA LEU A 621 -20.87 0.49 -20.45
C LEU A 621 -19.50 0.30 -21.11
N ALA A 622 -18.80 -0.79 -20.83
CA ALA A 622 -17.50 -1.11 -21.42
C ALA A 622 -17.63 -2.04 -22.64
N ASN A 623 -16.84 -1.77 -23.68
CA ASN A 623 -16.76 -2.60 -24.88
C ASN A 623 -15.90 -3.87 -24.69
N ASN A 624 -15.10 -3.93 -23.62
CA ASN A 624 -14.24 -5.05 -23.22
C ASN A 624 -13.93 -5.01 -21.72
N ASP A 625 -13.25 -6.02 -21.21
CA ASP A 625 -12.80 -6.20 -19.83
C ASP A 625 -11.33 -5.79 -19.61
N ASN A 626 -10.80 -4.92 -20.47
CA ASN A 626 -9.45 -4.39 -20.33
C ASN A 626 -9.40 -3.28 -19.27
N TRP A 627 -8.28 -3.24 -18.54
CA TRP A 627 -7.96 -2.15 -17.62
C TRP A 627 -7.25 -1.02 -18.33
N TYR A 628 -6.62 -1.29 -19.48
CA TYR A 628 -5.96 -0.27 -20.29
C TYR A 628 -6.92 0.83 -20.72
N ILE A 629 -6.55 2.06 -20.40
CA ILE A 629 -7.07 3.29 -20.98
C ILE A 629 -5.88 4.18 -21.36
N ARG A 630 -6.15 5.29 -22.04
CA ARG A 630 -5.15 6.35 -22.20
C ARG A 630 -5.84 7.67 -21.97
N LYS A 631 -5.61 8.28 -20.80
CA LYS A 631 -6.21 9.54 -20.41
C LYS A 631 -5.13 10.59 -20.17
N GLU A 632 -5.05 11.55 -21.08
CA GLU A 632 -4.04 12.61 -21.05
C GLU A 632 -4.12 13.43 -19.76
N ILE A 633 -2.96 13.75 -19.21
CA ILE A 633 -2.82 14.69 -18.09
C ILE A 633 -2.86 16.12 -18.64
N ILE A 634 -3.75 16.94 -18.10
CA ILE A 634 -3.79 18.38 -18.36
C ILE A 634 -2.73 19.05 -17.49
N LYS A 635 -1.82 19.80 -18.12
CA LYS A 635 -0.84 20.63 -17.40
C LYS A 635 -1.54 21.87 -16.84
N PRO A 636 -1.30 22.24 -15.57
CA PRO A 636 -1.79 23.50 -15.03
C PRO A 636 -1.33 24.68 -15.90
N GLY A 637 -2.26 25.57 -16.27
CA GLY A 637 -1.95 26.80 -17.01
C GLY A 637 -1.82 26.68 -18.55
N VAL A 638 -2.22 25.55 -19.15
CA VAL A 638 -2.31 25.35 -20.61
C VAL A 638 -3.75 25.33 -21.10
#